data_AF-A0A3D5CII7-F1
#
_entry.id   AF-A0A3D5CII7-F1
#
_cell.length_a   1.000
_cell.length_b   1.000
_cell.length_c   1.000
_cell.angle_alpha   90.00
_cell.angle_beta   90.00
_cell.angle_gamma   90.00
#
_symmetry.space_group_name_H-M   'P 1'
#
loop_
_entity.id
_entity.type
_entity.pdbx_description
1 polymer ?
#
loop_
_entity_poly.entity_id
_entity_poly.type
_entity_poly.pdbx_seq_one_letter_code
_entity_poly.pdbx_strand_id
1 'polypeptide(L)' 'MTITHHVRVHRSDENLAREGQLAWHIAEVAADPVAVEPEVVDMIINRVIDNAAVAAASLTRRPV' A
#
# COMPACT_ATOMS: atom_id res chain seq x y z
N MET A 1 5.95 19.42 2.16
CA MET A 1 7.36 19.37 1.74
C MET A 1 7.63 17.96 1.22
N THR A 2 8.21 17.82 0.03
CA THR A 2 8.49 16.49 -0.54
C THR A 2 9.80 15.95 0.03
N ILE A 3 9.78 14.73 0.56
CA ILE A 3 10.98 14.03 1.06
C ILE A 3 11.52 13.14 -0.06
N THR A 4 12.84 13.18 -0.29
CA THR A 4 13.51 12.28 -1.24
C THR A 4 14.26 11.20 -0.48
N HIS A 5 13.90 9.93 -0.70
CA HIS A 5 14.59 8.77 -0.12
C HIS A 5 15.54 8.15 -1.15
N HIS A 6 16.82 8.00 -0.79
CA HIS A 6 17.79 7.29 -1.63
C HIS A 6 17.75 5.79 -1.34
N VAL A 7 17.37 5.00 -2.33
CA VAL A 7 17.23 3.55 -2.20
C VAL A 7 18.39 2.84 -2.90
N ARG A 8 18.97 1.84 -2.24
CA ARG A 8 19.94 0.91 -2.83
C ARG A 8 19.64 -0.52 -2.39
N VAL A 9 20.22 -1.48 -3.09
CA VAL A 9 20.29 -2.86 -2.61
C VAL A 9 21.30 -2.96 -1.46
N HIS A 10 20.99 -3.79 -0.47
CA HIS A 10 21.86 -4.13 0.66
C HIS A 10 22.21 -5.61 0.59
N ARG A 11 23.45 -5.96 0.94
CA ARG A 11 23.81 -7.37 1.12
C ARG A 11 23.12 -7.92 2.37
N SER A 12 22.84 -9.21 2.41
CA SER A 12 22.13 -9.83 3.52
C SER A 12 22.90 -9.80 4.86
N ASP A 13 24.23 -9.66 4.81
CA ASP A 13 25.12 -9.51 5.96
C ASP A 13 25.26 -8.05 6.43
N GLU A 14 24.76 -7.09 5.65
CA GLU A 14 24.67 -5.68 6.06
C GLU A 14 23.45 -5.51 6.97
N ASN A 15 23.68 -5.10 8.22
CA ASN A 15 22.57 -4.78 9.13
C ASN A 15 21.94 -3.44 8.72
N LEU A 16 20.86 -3.50 7.93
CA LEU A 16 20.03 -2.34 7.61
C LEU A 16 18.99 -2.15 8.72
N ALA A 17 19.05 -0.99 9.39
CA ALA A 17 18.02 -0.59 10.34
C ALA A 17 16.63 -0.62 9.68
N ARG A 18 15.60 -0.97 10.45
CA ARG A 18 14.23 -1.14 9.93
C ARG A 18 13.71 0.14 9.30
N GLU A 19 14.02 1.27 9.91
CA GLU A 19 13.66 2.62 9.47
C GLU A 19 14.30 3.01 8.14
N GLY A 20 15.43 2.38 7.78
CA GLY A 20 16.10 2.59 6.49
C GLY A 20 15.56 1.72 5.35
N GLN A 21 14.58 0.85 5.61
CA GLN A 21 13.98 0.01 4.58
C GLN A 21 12.97 0.83 3.76
N LEU A 22 12.94 0.62 2.44
CA LEU A 22 11.92 1.25 1.58
C LEU A 22 10.49 0.94 2.05
N ALA A 23 10.25 -0.28 2.53
CA ALA A 23 8.96 -0.67 3.09
C ALA A 23 8.56 0.17 4.31
N TRP A 24 9.52 0.61 5.13
CA TRP A 24 9.27 1.50 6.26
C TRP A 24 8.82 2.88 5.78
N HIS A 25 9.54 3.48 4.83
CA HIS A 25 9.17 4.78 4.28
C HIS A 25 7.79 4.77 3.58
N ILE A 26 7.44 3.67 2.88
CA ILE A 26 6.08 3.51 2.33
C ILE A 26 5.04 3.44 3.45
N ALA A 27 5.33 2.71 4.53
CA ALA A 27 4.44 2.60 5.68
C ALA A 27 4.25 3.94 6.40
N GLU A 28 5.29 4.77 6.49
CA GLU A 28 5.22 6.12 7.04
C GLU A 28 4.23 6.99 6.24
N VAL A 29 4.33 6.98 4.91
CA VAL A 29 3.38 7.70 4.04
C VAL A 29 1.96 7.14 4.17
N ALA A 30 1.81 5.82 4.23
CA ALA A 30 0.50 5.18 4.34
C ALA A 30 -0.19 5.42 5.70
N ALA A 31 0.59 5.67 6.75
CA ALA A 31 0.09 5.94 8.10
C ALA A 31 0.00 7.44 8.41
N ASP A 32 0.42 8.31 7.49
CA ASP A 32 0.34 9.77 7.65
C ASP A 32 -1.12 10.19 7.89
N PRO A 33 -1.45 10.82 9.03
CA PRO A 33 -2.83 11.17 9.37
C PRO A 33 -3.31 12.43 8.63
N VAL A 34 -3.17 12.43 7.31
CA VAL A 34 -3.70 13.47 6.43
C VAL A 34 -5.20 13.27 6.20
N ALA A 35 -5.91 14.38 6.08
CA ALA A 35 -7.32 14.33 5.72
C ALA A 35 -7.48 13.73 4.31
N VAL A 36 -8.45 12.83 4.16
CA VAL A 36 -8.79 12.23 2.87
C VAL A 36 -9.85 13.10 2.19
N GLU A 37 -9.63 13.49 0.94
CA GLU A 37 -10.60 14.29 0.19
C GLU A 37 -11.90 13.51 -0.05
N PRO A 38 -13.08 14.16 -0.03
CA PRO A 38 -14.37 13.48 -0.20
C PRO A 38 -14.45 12.61 -1.47
N GLU A 39 -13.93 13.10 -2.59
CA GLU A 39 -13.90 12.35 -3.86
C GLU A 39 -13.05 11.07 -3.78
N VAL A 40 -11.97 11.11 -2.97
CA VAL A 40 -11.11 9.94 -2.72
C VAL A 40 -11.83 8.93 -1.84
N VAL A 41 -12.58 9.39 -0.83
CA VAL A 41 -13.42 8.52 0.03
C VAL A 41 -14.44 7.77 -0.82
N ASP A 42 -15.15 8.46 -1.71
CA ASP A 42 -16.14 7.84 -2.61
C ASP A 42 -15.51 6.76 -3.49
N MET A 43 -14.31 7.02 -4.02
CA MET A 43 -13.55 6.05 -4.81
C MET A 43 -13.08 4.84 -3.99
N ILE A 44 -12.66 5.03 -2.74
CA ILE A 44 -12.29 3.93 -1.84
C ILE A 44 -13.51 3.03 -1.58
N ILE A 45 -14.68 3.62 -1.33
CA ILE A 45 -15.93 2.87 -1.13
C ILE A 45 -16.22 2.02 -2.37
N ASN A 46 -16.16 2.62 -3.56
CA ASN A 46 -16.37 1.89 -4.82
C ASN A 46 -15.37 0.75 -5.01
N ARG A 47 -14.09 0.95 -4.64
CA ARG A 47 -13.05 -0.10 -4.75
C ARG A 47 -13.31 -1.29 -3.83
N VAL A 48 -13.79 -1.05 -2.62
CA VAL A 48 -14.17 -2.12 -1.67
C VAL A 48 -15.33 -2.93 -2.24
N ILE A 49 -16.36 -2.26 -2.75
CA ILE A 49 -17.53 -2.91 -3.38
C ILE A 49 -17.10 -3.75 -4.58
N ASP A 50 -16.27 -3.20 -5.47
CA ASP A 50 -15.79 -3.89 -6.67
C ASP A 50 -14.99 -5.15 -6.33
N ASN A 51 -14.03 -5.06 -5.41
CA ASN A 51 -13.28 -6.24 -4.94
C ASN A 51 -14.18 -7.30 -4.30
N ALA A 52 -15.14 -6.89 -3.48
CA ALA A 52 -16.09 -7.81 -2.86
C ALA A 52 -16.98 -8.49 -3.90
N ALA A 53 -17.45 -7.76 -4.90
CA ALA A 53 -18.24 -8.29 -6.00
C ALA A 53 -17.45 -9.30 -6.84
N VAL A 54 -16.19 -8.98 -7.18
CA VAL A 54 -15.29 -9.90 -7.89
C VAL A 54 -15.02 -11.15 -7.06
N ALA A 55 -14.77 -11.01 -5.76
CA ALA A 55 -14.57 -12.15 -4.86
C ALA A 55 -15.81 -13.05 -4.76
N ALA A 56 -17.01 -12.45 -4.65
CA ALA A 56 -18.25 -13.22 -4.63
C ALA A 56 -18.48 -13.97 -5.96
N ALA A 57 -18.24 -13.31 -7.08
CA ALA A 57 -18.40 -13.90 -8.42
C ALA A 57 -17.33 -14.96 -8.75
N SER A 58 -16.20 -14.98 -8.04
CA SER A 58 -15.13 -15.95 -8.26
C SER A 58 -15.31 -17.26 -7.48
N LEU A 59 -16.22 -17.32 -6.49
CA LEU A 59 -16.43 -18.50 -5.63
C LEU A 59 -16.69 -19.81 -6.40
N THR A 60 -17.34 -19.72 -7.56
CA THR A 60 -17.67 -20.89 -8.40
C THR A 60 -16.73 -21.07 -9.59
N ARG A 61 -15.74 -20.17 -9.76
CA ARG A 61 -14.77 -20.25 -10.86
C ARG A 61 -13.66 -21.23 -10.50
N ARG A 62 -13.12 -21.92 -11.49
CA ARG A 62 -11.88 -22.70 -11.32
C ARG A 62 -10.71 -21.75 -11.08
N PRO A 63 -9.70 -22.14 -10.28
CA PRO A 63 -8.46 -21.38 -10.15
C PRO A 63 -7.83 -21.12 -11.52
N VAL A 64 -7.27 -19.92 -11.69
CA VAL A 64 -6.41 -19.54 -12.82
C VAL A 64 -4.95 -19.73 -12.45
#